data_AF-A0A2E4I3X8-F1
#
_entry.id   AF-A0A2E4I3X8-F1
#
_cell.length_a   1.000
_cell.length_b   1.000
_cell.length_c   1.000
_cell.angle_alpha   90.00
_cell.angle_beta   90.00
_cell.angle_gamma   90.00
#
_symmetry.space_group_name_H-M   'P 1'
#
loop_
_entity.id
_entity.type
_entity.pdbx_description
1 polymer ?
#
loop_
_entity_poly.entity_id
_entity_poly.type
_entity_poly.pdbx_seq_one_letter_code
_entity_poly.pdbx_strand_id
1 'polypeptide(L)'
;MSKPSDPVRKISPRIDPEAYRQRLDRLSEIFSGMVGRADEVSKSRCPYRDRLDRCTAKFSCRNQLISKTGEAEKTCEHDGNFDYRTAWESNPDSYRRAKEKIKKGSQDAANRRANKKRGSDKV
;
A
#
# COMPACT_ATOMS: atom_id res chain seq x y z
N MET A 1 42.35 -5.70 39.26
CA MET A 1 42.80 -6.23 37.96
C MET A 1 41.65 -6.12 36.98
N SER A 2 41.78 -5.21 36.01
CA SER A 2 40.74 -4.89 35.03
C SER A 2 40.58 -6.02 34.03
N LYS A 3 39.35 -6.50 33.82
CA LYS A 3 39.05 -7.50 32.78
C LYS A 3 39.38 -6.91 31.40
N PRO A 4 39.99 -7.68 30.48
CA PRO A 4 40.17 -7.22 29.11
C PRO A 4 38.80 -7.13 28.43
N SER A 5 38.51 -5.95 27.87
CA SER A 5 37.33 -5.70 27.06
C SER A 5 37.38 -6.53 25.79
N ASP A 6 36.32 -7.31 25.52
CA ASP A 6 36.15 -8.04 24.28
C ASP A 6 36.25 -7.09 23.06
N PRO A 7 36.93 -7.50 21.97
CA PRO A 7 37.06 -6.64 20.80
C PRO A 7 35.70 -6.51 20.11
N VAL A 8 35.24 -5.26 19.98
CA VAL A 8 34.07 -4.88 19.17
C VAL A 8 34.29 -5.38 17.74
N ARG A 9 33.63 -6.48 17.36
CA ARG A 9 33.61 -6.96 15.97
C ARG A 9 32.94 -5.90 15.09
N LYS A 10 33.73 -5.18 14.28
CA LYS A 10 33.21 -4.42 13.14
C LYS A 10 32.61 -5.40 12.13
N ILE A 11 31.30 -5.60 12.18
CA ILE A 11 30.56 -6.33 11.15
C ILE A 11 30.09 -5.31 10.11
N SER A 12 30.97 -4.93 9.18
CA SER A 12 30.50 -4.46 7.87
C SER A 12 30.40 -5.71 6.98
N PRO A 13 29.20 -6.26 6.72
CA PRO A 13 29.10 -7.29 5.71
C PRO A 13 29.53 -6.65 4.38
N ARG A 14 30.50 -7.24 3.68
CA ARG A 14 30.80 -6.84 2.30
C ARG A 14 29.48 -7.03 1.54
N ILE A 15 28.84 -5.93 1.16
CA ILE A 15 27.60 -5.95 0.40
C ILE A 15 27.94 -6.65 -0.92
N ASP A 16 27.22 -7.72 -1.23
CA ASP A 16 27.31 -8.37 -2.53
C ASP A 16 26.86 -7.35 -3.60
N PRO A 17 27.77 -6.94 -4.51
CA PRO A 17 27.45 -5.95 -5.53
C PRO A 17 26.27 -6.36 -6.41
N GLU A 18 26.11 -7.65 -6.67
CA GLU A 18 25.05 -8.16 -7.55
C GLU A 18 23.70 -8.14 -6.84
N ALA A 19 23.62 -8.66 -5.61
CA ALA A 19 22.41 -8.53 -4.79
C ALA A 19 22.01 -7.07 -4.54
N TYR A 20 22.97 -6.14 -4.49
CA TYR A 20 22.69 -4.71 -4.37
C TYR A 20 22.08 -4.14 -5.66
N ARG A 21 22.66 -4.48 -6.83
CA ARG A 21 22.10 -4.11 -8.14
C ARG A 21 20.67 -4.60 -8.32
N GLN A 22 20.41 -5.87 -8.01
CA GLN A 22 19.06 -6.45 -8.06
C GLN A 22 18.04 -5.69 -7.20
N ARG A 23 18.46 -5.19 -6.03
CA ARG A 23 17.59 -4.36 -5.18
C ARG A 23 17.31 -3.00 -5.80
N LEU A 24 18.32 -2.38 -6.43
CA LEU A 24 18.16 -1.11 -7.14
C LEU A 24 17.27 -1.26 -8.38
N ASP A 25 17.43 -2.35 -9.13
CA ASP A 25 16.59 -2.65 -10.29
C ASP A 25 15.13 -2.82 -9.87
N ARG A 26 14.89 -3.56 -8.78
CA ARG A 26 13.55 -3.71 -8.21
C ARG A 26 12.96 -2.38 -7.73
N LEU A 27 13.76 -1.50 -7.12
CA LEU A 27 13.29 -0.16 -6.74
C LEU A 27 12.93 0.65 -7.98
N SER A 28 13.78 0.63 -9.01
CA SER A 28 13.56 1.34 -10.27
C SER A 28 12.28 0.86 -10.98
N GLU A 29 12.02 -0.44 -10.99
CA GLU A 29 10.79 -1.03 -11.51
C GLU A 29 9.55 -0.50 -10.78
N ILE A 30 9.57 -0.53 -9.44
CA ILE A 30 8.47 -0.04 -8.61
C ILE A 30 8.21 1.45 -8.86
N PHE A 31 9.24 2.29 -8.84
CA PHE A 31 9.07 3.73 -9.05
C PHE A 31 8.60 4.06 -10.46
N SER A 32 9.09 3.34 -11.47
CA SER A 32 8.64 3.51 -12.86
C SER A 32 7.16 3.13 -13.00
N GLY A 33 6.73 2.03 -12.37
CA GLY A 33 5.32 1.63 -12.31
C GLY A 33 4.43 2.65 -11.61
N MET A 34 4.92 3.25 -10.51
CA MET A 34 4.22 4.32 -9.79
C MET A 34 3.98 5.54 -10.68
N VAL A 35 5.03 6.01 -11.36
CA VAL A 35 4.95 7.20 -12.23
C VAL A 35 4.03 6.95 -13.42
N GLY A 36 4.14 5.79 -14.08
CA GLY A 36 3.27 5.43 -15.20
C GLY A 36 1.79 5.43 -14.83
N ARG A 37 1.41 4.83 -13.69
CA ARG A 37 0.02 4.86 -13.24
C ARG A 37 -0.44 6.24 -12.80
N ALA A 38 0.42 7.02 -12.17
CA ALA A 38 0.09 8.40 -11.81
C ALA A 38 -0.22 9.23 -13.07
N ASP A 39 0.56 9.07 -14.13
CA ASP A 39 0.30 9.72 -15.43
C ASP A 39 -1.05 9.30 -16.01
N GLU A 40 -1.37 8.00 -16.05
CA GLU A 40 -2.67 7.51 -16.50
C GLU A 40 -3.85 8.06 -15.70
N VAL A 41 -3.79 7.99 -14.36
CA VAL A 41 -4.85 8.47 -13.48
C VAL A 41 -5.00 9.99 -13.55
N SER A 42 -3.92 10.73 -13.78
CA SER A 42 -3.97 12.20 -13.90
C SER A 42 -4.82 12.68 -15.08
N LYS A 43 -4.99 11.86 -16.12
CA LYS A 43 -5.79 12.19 -17.32
C LYS A 43 -7.29 12.26 -17.03
N SER A 44 -7.76 11.50 -16.05
CA SER A 44 -9.18 11.44 -15.66
C SER A 44 -9.45 12.15 -14.33
N ARG A 45 -8.48 12.19 -13.41
CA ARG A 45 -8.64 12.82 -12.10
C ARG A 45 -8.92 14.32 -12.25
N CYS A 46 -9.93 14.81 -11.52
CA CYS A 46 -10.19 16.25 -11.41
C CYS A 46 -9.09 16.91 -10.56
N PRO A 47 -8.29 17.84 -11.12
CA PRO A 47 -7.24 18.54 -10.35
C PRO A 47 -7.81 19.49 -9.28
N TYR A 48 -9.11 19.79 -9.37
CA TYR A 48 -9.82 20.72 -8.48
C TYR A 48 -10.71 20.01 -7.45
N ARG A 49 -10.65 18.68 -7.31
CA ARG A 49 -11.38 17.95 -6.27
C ARG A 49 -10.58 17.94 -4.97
N ASP A 50 -11.15 18.46 -3.89
CA ASP A 50 -10.56 18.38 -2.55
C ASP A 50 -10.81 17.02 -1.87
N ARG A 51 -10.28 16.85 -0.66
CA ARG A 51 -10.45 15.61 0.13
C ARG A 51 -11.88 15.33 0.61
N LEU A 52 -12.78 16.30 0.47
CA LEU A 52 -14.21 16.22 0.84
C LEU A 52 -15.09 16.12 -0.41
N ASP A 53 -14.49 15.86 -1.57
CA ASP A 53 -15.15 15.72 -2.88
C ASP A 53 -15.78 17.00 -3.42
N ARG A 54 -15.31 18.13 -2.91
CA ARG A 54 -15.75 19.46 -3.33
C ARG A 54 -14.90 19.97 -4.46
N CYS A 55 -15.53 20.67 -5.38
CA CYS A 55 -14.86 21.35 -6.46
C CYS A 55 -14.34 22.71 -5.98
N THR A 56 -13.03 22.91 -6.09
CA THR A 56 -12.34 24.16 -5.76
C THR A 56 -12.15 25.08 -6.97
N ALA A 57 -12.59 24.66 -8.16
CA ALA A 57 -12.43 25.45 -9.37
C ALA A 57 -13.32 26.71 -9.32
N LYS A 58 -12.71 27.87 -9.58
CA LYS A 58 -13.40 29.17 -9.66
C LYS A 58 -14.09 29.40 -11.02
N PHE A 59 -14.02 28.44 -11.92
CA PHE A 59 -14.59 28.46 -13.26
C PHE A 59 -15.42 27.18 -13.50
N SER A 60 -16.24 27.15 -14.55
CA SER A 60 -17.01 25.95 -14.91
C SER A 60 -16.12 24.88 -15.51
N CYS A 61 -16.26 23.62 -15.07
CA CYS A 61 -15.53 22.50 -15.66
C CYS A 61 -16.42 21.27 -15.82
N ARG A 62 -16.04 20.37 -16.73
CA ARG A 62 -16.83 19.16 -17.06
C ARG A 62 -17.10 18.23 -15.86
N ASN A 63 -16.28 18.33 -14.82
CA ASN A 63 -16.38 17.47 -13.63
C ASN A 63 -17.26 18.10 -12.53
N GLN A 64 -17.80 19.31 -12.73
CA GLN A 64 -18.66 19.98 -11.75
C GLN A 64 -20.11 19.51 -11.89
N LEU A 65 -20.69 19.09 -10.76
CA LEU A 65 -22.13 18.98 -10.61
C LEU A 65 -22.68 20.36 -10.27
N ILE A 66 -23.45 20.92 -11.21
CA ILE A 66 -24.13 22.20 -11.00
C ILE A 66 -25.42 21.92 -10.24
N SER A 67 -25.44 22.29 -8.96
CA SER A 67 -26.65 22.34 -8.15
C SER A 67 -27.57 23.46 -8.67
N LYS A 68 -28.88 23.21 -8.73
CA LYS A 68 -29.87 24.14 -9.30
C LYS A 68 -30.04 25.45 -8.50
N THR A 69 -29.56 25.47 -7.26
CA THR A 69 -29.56 26.63 -6.37
C THR A 69 -28.16 27.25 -6.42
N GLY A 70 -28.01 28.38 -7.13
CA GLY A 70 -26.74 28.99 -7.57
C GLY A 70 -25.67 29.33 -6.51
N GLU A 71 -25.85 28.93 -5.25
CA GLU A 71 -24.91 29.10 -4.14
C GLU A 71 -24.45 27.76 -3.51
N ALA A 72 -25.04 26.62 -3.89
CA ALA A 72 -24.73 25.36 -3.24
C ALA A 72 -23.35 24.80 -3.67
N GLU A 73 -22.63 24.28 -2.68
CA GLU A 73 -21.31 23.67 -2.76
C GLU A 73 -21.17 22.80 -4.01
N LYS A 74 -20.32 23.25 -4.95
CA LYS A 74 -20.09 22.55 -6.22
C LYS A 74 -19.37 21.26 -5.92
N THR A 75 -20.02 20.11 -6.08
CA THR A 75 -19.40 18.80 -5.91
C THR A 75 -18.79 18.32 -7.21
N CYS A 76 -17.81 17.42 -7.14
CA CYS A 76 -17.27 16.77 -8.33
C CYS A 76 -18.00 15.44 -8.62
N GLU A 77 -18.35 15.21 -9.88
CA GLU A 77 -18.85 13.91 -10.33
C GLU A 77 -17.68 12.94 -10.52
N HIS A 78 -17.37 12.13 -9.51
CA HIS A 78 -16.37 11.05 -9.60
C HIS A 78 -16.49 10.09 -8.41
N ASP A 79 -16.43 8.79 -8.67
CA ASP A 79 -16.52 7.69 -7.68
C ASP A 79 -15.43 7.66 -6.57
N GLY A 80 -14.37 8.47 -6.68
CA GLY A 80 -13.29 8.55 -5.69
C GLY A 80 -12.42 7.31 -5.54
N ASN A 81 -12.65 6.29 -6.37
CA ASN A 81 -11.95 5.02 -6.24
C ASN A 81 -10.64 5.06 -7.04
N PHE A 82 -9.56 5.42 -6.36
CA PHE A 82 -8.22 5.34 -6.91
C PHE A 82 -7.49 4.13 -6.34
N ASP A 83 -7.44 3.03 -7.08
CA ASP A 83 -6.62 1.87 -6.71
C ASP A 83 -5.19 2.04 -7.23
N TYR A 84 -4.31 2.55 -6.38
CA TYR A 84 -2.90 2.73 -6.69
C TYR A 84 -2.05 1.47 -6.43
N ARG A 85 -2.62 0.37 -5.89
CA ARG A 85 -1.84 -0.82 -5.50
C ARG A 85 -1.10 -1.46 -6.66
N THR A 86 -1.76 -1.52 -7.81
CA THR A 86 -1.18 -1.99 -9.06
C THR A 86 0.08 -1.21 -9.45
N ALA A 87 0.31 0.00 -8.91
CA ALA A 87 1.42 0.89 -9.27
C ALA A 87 2.73 0.54 -8.55
N TRP A 88 2.65 -0.14 -7.40
CA TRP A 88 3.81 -0.47 -6.59
C TRP A 88 3.93 -1.95 -6.24
N GLU A 89 2.91 -2.75 -6.58
CA GLU A 89 2.98 -4.21 -6.52
C GLU A 89 3.44 -4.77 -7.87
N SER A 90 4.73 -5.13 -7.96
CA SER A 90 5.32 -5.79 -9.14
C SER A 90 4.65 -7.13 -9.49
N ASN A 91 3.96 -7.74 -8.52
CA ASN A 91 3.21 -8.99 -8.71
C ASN A 91 1.95 -8.99 -7.83
N PRO A 92 0.79 -8.55 -8.35
CA PRO A 92 -0.46 -8.47 -7.60
C PRO A 92 -0.92 -9.83 -7.04
N ASP A 93 -0.64 -10.92 -7.75
CA ASP A 93 -0.95 -12.27 -7.31
C ASP A 93 -0.09 -12.71 -6.12
N SER A 94 1.13 -12.19 -6.00
CA SER A 94 1.99 -12.48 -4.85
C SER A 94 1.40 -11.92 -3.54
N TYR A 95 0.78 -10.74 -3.59
CA TYR A 95 0.10 -10.13 -2.46
C TYR A 95 -1.14 -10.92 -2.06
N ARG A 96 -1.97 -11.30 -3.04
CA ARG A 96 -3.16 -12.13 -2.80
C ARG A 96 -2.79 -13.47 -2.15
N ARG A 97 -1.77 -14.16 -2.70
CA ARG A 97 -1.24 -15.41 -2.14
C ARG A 97 -0.68 -15.22 -0.72
N ALA A 98 0.02 -14.12 -0.44
CA ALA A 98 0.51 -13.82 0.90
C ALA A 98 -0.64 -13.60 1.89
N LYS A 99 -1.68 -12.86 1.48
CA LYS A 99 -2.87 -12.61 2.29
C LYS A 99 -3.65 -13.89 2.59
N GLU A 100 -3.80 -14.75 1.59
CA GLU A 100 -4.41 -16.09 1.73
C GLU A 100 -3.61 -16.97 2.71
N LYS A 101 -2.27 -16.97 2.63
CA LYS A 101 -1.40 -17.69 3.57
C LYS A 101 -1.58 -17.18 5.00
N ILE A 102 -1.61 -15.87 5.21
CA ILE A 102 -1.82 -15.26 6.54
C ILE A 102 -3.19 -15.65 7.10
N LYS A 103 -4.24 -15.57 6.28
CA LYS A 103 -5.61 -15.96 6.68
C LYS A 103 -5.67 -17.43 7.10
N LYS A 104 -5.07 -18.32 6.30
CA LYS A 104 -5.00 -19.76 6.60
C LYS A 104 -4.25 -20.01 7.91
N GLY A 105 -3.09 -19.40 8.11
CA GLY A 105 -2.31 -19.54 9.34
C GLY A 105 -3.07 -19.05 10.58
N SER A 106 -3.83 -17.96 10.47
CA SER A 106 -4.70 -17.46 11.53
C SER A 106 -5.82 -18.44 11.88
N GLN A 107 -6.50 -19.01 10.87
CA GLN A 107 -7.54 -20.03 11.06
C GLN A 107 -6.99 -21.30 11.70
N ASP A 108 -5.83 -21.78 11.24
CA ASP A 108 -5.17 -22.96 11.81
C ASP A 108 -4.79 -22.73 13.28
N ALA A 109 -4.28 -21.53 13.62
CA ALA A 109 -3.97 -21.17 15.00
C ALA A 109 -5.23 -21.09 15.88
N ALA A 110 -6.33 -20.53 15.37
CA ALA A 110 -7.61 -20.49 16.07
C ALA A 110 -8.16 -21.90 16.35
N ASN A 111 -8.13 -22.77 15.34
CA ASN A 111 -8.56 -24.17 15.47
C ASN A 111 -7.73 -24.93 16.50
N ARG A 112 -6.40 -24.75 16.50
CA ARG A 112 -5.52 -25.35 17.51
C ARG A 112 -5.86 -24.90 18.93
N ARG A 113 -6.14 -23.60 19.13
CA ARG A 113 -6.55 -23.06 20.45
C ARG A 113 -7.89 -23.64 20.90
N ALA A 114 -8.87 -23.71 20.00
CA ALA A 114 -10.19 -24.26 20.29
C ALA A 114 -10.14 -25.76 20.65
N ASN A 115 -9.36 -26.56 19.91
CA ASN A 115 -9.18 -27.98 20.22
C ASN A 115 -8.42 -28.21 21.53
N LYS A 116 -7.41 -27.37 21.85
CA LYS A 116 -6.72 -27.44 23.14
C LYS A 116 -7.66 -27.17 24.32
N LYS A 117 -8.57 -26.21 24.19
CA LYS A 117 -9.60 -25.90 25.19
C LYS A 117 -10.60 -27.06 25.37
N ARG A 118 -11.09 -27.63 24.27
CA ARG A 118 -11.97 -28.82 24.32
C ARG A 118 -11.31 -30.07 24.90
N GLY A 119 -9.98 -30.18 24.77
CA GLY A 119 -9.20 -31.27 25.37
C GLY A 119 -8.96 -31.09 26.86
N SER A 120 -8.85 -29.84 27.36
CA SER A 120 -8.75 -29.57 28.79
C SER A 120 -10.07 -29.71 29.52
N ASP A 121 -11.21 -29.46 28.86
CA ASP A 121 -12.55 -29.61 29.46
C ASP A 121 -13.01 -31.09 29.54
N LYS A 122 -12.22 -32.04 29.02
CA LYS A 122 -12.50 -33.49 29.01
C LYS A 122 -11.67 -34.30 30.03
N VAL A 123 -10.84 -33.64 30.84
CA VAL A 123 -10.08 -34.22 31.96
C VAL A 123 -10.63 -33.64 33.25
#